data_AF-A0A352DQ81-F1
#
_entry.id   AF-A0A352DQ81-F1
#
_cell.length_a   1.000
_cell.length_b   1.000
_cell.length_c   1.000
_cell.angle_alpha   90.00
_cell.angle_beta   90.00
_cell.angle_gamma   90.00
#
_symmetry.space_group_name_H-M   'P 1'
#
loop_
_entity.id
_entity.type
_entity.pdbx_description
1 polymer ?
#
loop_
_entity_poly.entity_id
_entity_poly.type
_entity_poly.pdbx_seq_one_letter_code
_entity_poly.pdbx_strand_id
1 'polypeptide(L)'
;MTVPQAPLPEIPGNTEKSGLWCKYLDKKKERRINKMVFSKLFFVYLFLPLCLLIYALARGTSHKNAVLIVFSLIFYAWGEPVYIVLMVMSAIVNFAAGKGIENHRGKKSEKVIAASAVIYDLLMLGIFKYSGFVAENINAFFSLSLPVPDIRLPIGISFYT
;
A
#
# COMPACT_ATOMS: atom_id res chain seq x y z
N MET A 1 -26.01 -0.21 1.75
CA MET A 1 -24.68 -0.40 1.15
C MET A 1 -24.78 -1.39 0.02
N THR A 2 -24.97 -0.89 -1.20
CA THR A 2 -25.06 -1.70 -2.42
C THR A 2 -23.65 -1.98 -2.93
N VAL A 3 -23.29 -3.26 -3.03
CA VAL A 3 -22.07 -3.68 -3.74
C VAL A 3 -22.21 -3.22 -5.20
N PRO A 4 -21.23 -2.51 -5.79
CA PRO A 4 -21.27 -2.17 -7.20
C PRO A 4 -21.30 -3.48 -8.01
N GLN A 5 -22.44 -3.78 -8.64
CA GLN A 5 -22.56 -4.86 -9.62
C GLN A 5 -21.70 -4.46 -10.81
N ALA A 6 -20.57 -5.15 -11.01
CA ALA A 6 -19.81 -5.00 -12.23
C ALA A 6 -20.72 -5.40 -13.42
N PRO A 7 -20.76 -4.61 -14.51
CA PRO A 7 -21.56 -4.96 -15.68
C PRO A 7 -21.19 -6.35 -16.17
N LEU A 8 -22.19 -7.22 -16.34
CA LEU A 8 -22.01 -8.56 -16.89
C LEU A 8 -21.49 -8.41 -18.33
N PRO A 9 -20.32 -8.98 -18.67
CA PRO A 9 -19.78 -8.87 -20.02
C PRO A 9 -20.70 -9.60 -21.01
N GLU A 10 -21.03 -8.94 -22.12
CA GLU A 10 -21.71 -9.56 -23.26
C GLU A 10 -20.94 -10.81 -23.70
N ILE A 11 -21.63 -11.95 -23.82
CA ILE A 11 -21.03 -13.23 -24.20
C ILE A 11 -20.74 -13.18 -25.71
N PRO A 12 -19.46 -13.16 -26.16
CA PRO A 12 -19.16 -13.09 -27.58
C PRO A 12 -19.36 -14.47 -28.24
N GLY A 13 -20.20 -14.52 -29.27
CA GLY A 13 -20.55 -15.72 -30.04
C GLY A 13 -19.47 -16.21 -31.02
N ASN A 14 -18.24 -16.45 -30.56
CA ASN A 14 -17.20 -17.12 -31.35
C ASN A 14 -16.39 -18.10 -30.47
N THR A 15 -16.38 -19.38 -30.86
CA THR A 15 -15.83 -20.53 -30.11
C THR A 15 -14.33 -20.39 -29.81
N GLU A 16 -13.54 -19.73 -30.65
CA GLU A 16 -12.11 -19.50 -30.39
C GLU A 16 -11.85 -18.48 -29.28
N LYS A 17 -12.66 -17.42 -29.21
CA LYS A 17 -12.56 -16.41 -28.15
C LYS A 17 -12.95 -17.02 -26.80
N SER A 18 -13.91 -17.95 -26.76
CA SER A 18 -14.37 -18.59 -25.51
C SER A 18 -13.21 -19.21 -24.70
N GLY A 19 -12.25 -19.87 -25.36
CA GLY A 19 -11.07 -20.46 -24.71
C GLY A 19 -10.09 -19.41 -24.15
N LEU A 20 -9.92 -18.28 -24.85
CA LEU A 20 -9.10 -17.17 -24.38
C LEU A 20 -9.75 -16.43 -23.20
N TRP A 21 -11.07 -16.26 -23.23
CA TRP A 21 -11.85 -15.71 -22.12
C TRP A 21 -11.76 -16.60 -20.87
N CYS A 22 -11.88 -17.92 -21.01
CA CYS A 22 -11.68 -18.85 -19.91
C CYS A 22 -10.27 -18.74 -19.31
N LYS A 23 -9.21 -18.70 -20.13
CA LYS A 23 -7.83 -18.50 -19.64
C LYS A 23 -7.61 -17.14 -18.97
N TYR A 24 -8.20 -16.08 -19.50
CA TYR A 24 -8.11 -14.74 -18.90
C TYR A 24 -8.81 -14.68 -17.54
N LEU A 25 -10.01 -15.26 -17.44
CA LEU A 25 -10.78 -15.33 -16.19
C LEU A 25 -10.06 -16.19 -15.15
N ASP A 26 -9.45 -17.30 -15.55
CA ASP A 26 -8.71 -18.17 -14.64
C ASP A 26 -7.47 -17.48 -14.09
N LYS A 27 -6.66 -16.84 -14.95
CA LYS A 27 -5.49 -16.04 -14.55
C LYS A 27 -5.86 -14.84 -13.67
N LYS A 28 -7.06 -14.26 -13.84
CA LYS A 28 -7.56 -13.17 -12.99
C LYS A 28 -8.08 -13.69 -11.65
N LYS A 29 -8.66 -14.90 -11.64
CA LYS A 29 -9.13 -15.60 -10.43
C LYS A 29 -7.96 -16.06 -9.56
N GLU A 30 -6.92 -16.66 -10.14
CA GLU A 30 -5.67 -16.99 -9.44
C GLU A 30 -5.01 -15.75 -8.81
N ARG A 31 -4.92 -14.64 -9.55
CA ARG A 31 -4.40 -13.38 -9.01
C ARG A 31 -5.22 -12.85 -7.82
N ARG A 32 -6.54 -13.08 -7.78
CA ARG A 32 -7.38 -12.77 -6.61
C ARG A 32 -7.17 -13.75 -5.44
N ILE A 33 -6.69 -14.96 -5.70
CA ILE A 33 -6.42 -15.98 -4.67
C ILE A 33 -5.06 -15.74 -3.99
N ASN A 34 -4.07 -15.21 -4.72
CA ASN A 34 -2.69 -15.00 -4.23
C ASN A 34 -2.52 -13.83 -3.25
N LYS A 35 -3.54 -12.98 -3.07
CA LYS A 35 -3.51 -11.89 -2.09
C LYS A 35 -3.89 -12.46 -0.71
N MET A 36 -3.00 -12.39 0.27
CA MET A 36 -3.34 -12.77 1.64
C MET A 36 -4.32 -11.77 2.22
N VAL A 37 -5.55 -12.22 2.41
CA VAL A 37 -6.60 -11.51 3.14
C VAL A 37 -6.63 -12.11 4.55
N PHE A 38 -6.89 -11.29 5.56
CA PHE A 38 -6.96 -11.72 6.96
C PHE A 38 -7.89 -12.93 7.17
N SER A 39 -8.95 -13.03 6.36
CA SER A 39 -9.93 -14.14 6.38
C SER A 39 -9.45 -15.44 5.70
N LYS A 40 -8.18 -15.54 5.27
CA LYS A 40 -7.64 -16.76 4.64
C LYS A 40 -7.24 -17.78 5.71
N LEU A 41 -7.62 -19.04 5.49
CA LEU A 41 -7.23 -20.15 6.36
C LEU A 41 -5.70 -20.23 6.55
N PHE A 42 -4.93 -19.94 5.50
CA PHE A 42 -3.47 -19.89 5.58
C PHE A 42 -2.96 -18.89 6.63
N PHE A 43 -3.60 -17.72 6.75
CA PHE A 43 -3.19 -16.71 7.72
C PHE A 43 -3.41 -17.21 9.16
N VAL A 44 -4.59 -17.76 9.44
CA VAL A 44 -4.97 -18.22 10.78
C VAL A 44 -4.20 -19.47 11.20
N TYR A 45 -4.01 -20.44 10.29
CA TYR A 45 -3.43 -21.74 10.62
C TYR A 45 -1.91 -21.82 10.44
N LEU A 46 -1.30 -20.95 9.63
CA LEU A 46 0.15 -20.97 9.41
C LEU A 46 0.82 -19.69 9.90
N PHE A 47 0.40 -18.54 9.36
CA PHE A 47 1.10 -17.28 9.59
C PHE A 47 1.07 -16.83 11.06
N LEU A 48 -0.11 -16.83 11.68
CA LEU A 48 -0.31 -16.42 13.08
C LEU A 48 0.41 -17.35 14.08
N PRO A 49 0.24 -18.69 14.04
CA PRO A 49 0.94 -19.57 14.95
C PRO A 49 2.45 -19.54 14.75
N LEU A 50 2.94 -19.40 13.51
CA LEU A 50 4.37 -19.21 13.24
C LEU A 50 4.92 -17.92 13.86
N CYS A 51 4.19 -16.80 13.71
CA CYS A 51 4.53 -15.52 14.32
C CYS A 51 4.63 -15.64 15.85
N LEU A 52 3.61 -16.25 16.49
CA LEU A 52 3.59 -16.45 17.94
C LEU A 52 4.67 -17.41 18.43
N LEU A 53 4.97 -18.48 17.68
CA LEU A 53 6.04 -19.41 18.02
C LEU A 53 7.39 -18.70 18.03
N ILE A 54 7.72 -17.96 16.97
CA ILE A 54 8.99 -17.23 16.88
C ILE A 54 9.05 -16.11 17.93
N TYR A 55 7.92 -15.43 18.19
CA TYR A 55 7.82 -14.44 19.26
C TYR A 55 8.07 -15.05 20.65
N ALA A 56 7.55 -16.25 20.92
CA ALA A 56 7.77 -16.97 22.18
C ALA A 56 9.23 -17.44 22.33
N LEU A 57 9.87 -17.83 21.23
CA LEU A 57 11.29 -18.22 21.20
C LEU A 57 12.25 -17.03 21.31
N ALA A 58 11.83 -15.83 20.93
CA ALA A 58 12.64 -14.62 20.99
C ALA A 58 12.94 -14.23 22.45
N ARG A 59 14.24 -14.17 22.80
CA ARG A 59 14.71 -13.76 24.13
C ARG A 59 14.99 -12.26 24.16
N GLY A 60 14.40 -11.57 25.13
CA GLY A 60 14.56 -10.13 25.33
C GLY A 60 13.61 -9.28 24.48
N THR A 61 13.29 -8.09 24.99
CA THR A 61 12.28 -7.18 24.42
C THR A 61 12.65 -6.71 23.02
N SER A 62 13.94 -6.47 22.74
CA SER A 62 14.40 -6.00 21.42
C SER A 62 14.15 -7.03 20.32
N HIS A 63 14.44 -8.31 20.57
CA HIS A 63 14.20 -9.38 19.59
C HIS A 63 12.70 -9.62 19.37
N LYS A 64 11.90 -9.54 20.44
CA LYS A 64 10.43 -9.64 20.35
C LYS A 64 9.83 -8.53 19.47
N ASN A 65 10.29 -7.30 19.64
CA ASN A 65 9.87 -6.17 18.82
C ASN A 65 10.31 -6.35 17.36
N ALA A 66 11.55 -6.81 17.14
CA ALA A 66 12.04 -7.09 15.79
C ALA A 66 11.20 -8.15 15.08
N VAL A 67 10.85 -9.26 15.77
CA VAL A 67 9.97 -10.30 15.22
C VAL A 67 8.61 -9.72 14.84
N LEU A 68 7.99 -8.94 15.73
CA LEU A 68 6.70 -8.31 15.44
C LEU A 68 6.76 -7.36 14.24
N ILE A 69 7.82 -6.55 14.13
CA ILE A 69 8.01 -5.64 13.00
C ILE A 69 8.17 -6.43 11.70
N VAL A 70 9.05 -7.44 11.69
CA VAL A 70 9.32 -8.25 10.49
C VAL A 70 8.06 -8.97 10.03
N PHE A 71 7.33 -9.62 10.93
CA PHE A 71 6.08 -10.30 10.58
C PHE A 71 5.02 -9.30 10.09
N SER A 72 4.89 -8.14 10.73
CA SER A 72 3.95 -7.10 10.29
C SER A 72 4.29 -6.61 8.88
N LEU A 73 5.58 -6.40 8.58
CA LEU A 73 6.04 -6.01 7.25
C LEU A 73 5.77 -7.11 6.21
N ILE A 74 6.06 -8.38 6.52
CA ILE A 74 5.78 -9.50 5.60
C ILE A 74 4.29 -9.59 5.30
N PHE A 75 3.43 -9.45 6.31
CA PHE A 75 1.98 -9.47 6.13
C PHE A 75 1.51 -8.33 5.22
N TYR A 76 2.03 -7.12 5.45
CA TYR A 76 1.68 -5.94 4.65
C TYR A 76 2.17 -6.05 3.21
N ALA A 77 3.41 -6.54 3.00
CA ALA A 77 4.00 -6.75 1.69
C ALA A 77 3.25 -7.80 0.86
N TRP A 78 2.64 -8.81 1.51
CA TRP A 78 1.86 -9.83 0.81
C TRP A 78 0.59 -9.27 0.16
N GLY A 79 0.01 -8.23 0.78
CA GLY A 79 -1.13 -7.51 0.21
C GLY A 79 -0.70 -6.62 -0.96
N GLU A 80 0.25 -5.72 -0.73
CA GLU A 80 0.69 -4.73 -1.70
C GLU A 80 2.20 -4.46 -1.55
N PRO A 81 3.07 -5.23 -2.24
CA PRO A 81 4.52 -5.20 -2.03
C PRO A 81 5.18 -3.89 -2.48
N VAL A 82 4.53 -3.12 -3.35
CA VAL A 82 5.07 -1.82 -3.81
C VAL A 82 4.83 -0.73 -2.76
N TYR A 83 3.68 -0.75 -2.08
CA TYR A 83 3.29 0.32 -1.16
C TYR A 83 3.90 0.20 0.24
N ILE A 84 4.40 -0.98 0.61
CA ILE A 84 5.16 -1.13 1.85
C ILE A 84 6.45 -0.30 1.85
N VAL A 85 7.12 -0.16 0.69
CA VAL A 85 8.34 0.63 0.57
C VAL A 85 8.05 2.09 0.88
N LEU A 86 6.93 2.61 0.37
CA LEU A 86 6.44 3.96 0.65
C LEU A 86 6.11 4.15 2.14
N MET A 87 5.42 3.19 2.76
CA MET A 87 5.11 3.21 4.19
C MET A 87 6.39 3.23 5.05
N VAL A 88 7.36 2.37 4.76
CA VAL A 88 8.63 2.32 5.51
C VAL A 88 9.43 3.61 5.32
N MET A 89 9.47 4.16 4.10
CA MET A 89 10.12 5.44 3.84
C MET A 89 9.46 6.59 4.60
N SER A 90 8.13 6.69 4.59
CA SER A 90 7.39 7.70 5.38
C SER A 90 7.66 7.52 6.89
N ALA A 91 7.66 6.29 7.40
CA ALA A 91 7.98 6.01 8.79
C ALA A 91 9.41 6.45 9.17
N ILE A 92 10.40 6.24 8.29
CA ILE A 92 11.78 6.69 8.53
C ILE A 92 11.87 8.22 8.51
N VAL A 93 11.24 8.88 7.54
CA VAL A 93 11.22 10.35 7.45
C VAL A 93 10.58 10.95 8.69
N ASN A 94 9.42 10.42 9.12
CA ASN A 94 8.71 10.89 10.31
C ASN A 94 9.48 10.60 11.60
N PHE A 95 10.16 9.45 11.70
CA PHE A 95 11.04 9.16 12.83
C PHE A 95 12.23 10.13 12.89
N ALA A 96 12.87 10.40 11.75
CA ALA A 96 13.97 11.35 11.66
C ALA A 96 13.53 12.78 12.00
N ALA A 97 12.35 13.20 11.52
CA ALA A 97 11.76 14.48 11.86
C ALA A 97 11.46 14.57 13.37
N GLY A 98 10.88 13.54 13.97
CA GLY A 98 10.61 13.46 15.41
C GLY A 98 11.89 13.59 16.25
N LYS A 99 12.95 12.89 15.87
CA LYS A 99 14.27 13.02 16.54
C LYS A 99 14.88 14.42 16.33
N GLY A 100 14.68 15.00 15.15
CA GLY A 100 15.11 16.38 14.85
C GLY A 100 14.39 17.42 15.71
N ILE A 101 13.09 17.24 15.95
CA ILE A 101 12.25 18.06 16.84
C ILE A 101 12.77 17.95 18.28
N GLU A 102 13.00 16.73 18.77
CA GLU A 102 13.54 16.50 20.11
C GLU A 102 14.88 17.23 20.33
N ASN A 103 15.79 17.14 19.36
CA ASN A 103 17.11 17.78 19.42
C ASN A 103 17.06 19.33 19.33
N HIS A 104 15.98 19.91 18.81
CA HIS A 104 15.84 21.36 18.59
C HIS A 104 14.73 22.00 19.44
N ARG A 105 14.30 21.30 20.49
CA ARG A 105 13.19 21.72 21.35
C ARG A 105 13.37 23.15 21.86
N GLY A 106 12.36 23.99 21.65
CA GLY A 106 12.35 25.39 22.04
C GLY A 106 12.97 26.36 21.03
N LYS A 107 13.49 25.88 19.88
CA LYS A 107 14.03 26.73 18.80
C LYS A 107 13.03 26.89 17.66
N LYS A 108 13.16 27.97 16.87
CA LYS A 108 12.36 28.14 15.64
C LYS A 108 12.50 26.98 14.65
N SER A 109 13.65 26.31 14.64
CA SER A 109 13.93 25.13 13.81
C SER A 109 13.02 23.94 14.13
N GLU A 110 12.50 23.81 15.36
CA GLU A 110 11.52 22.79 15.73
C GLU A 110 10.26 22.88 14.85
N LYS A 111 9.72 24.10 14.71
CA LYS A 111 8.53 24.37 13.89
C LYS A 111 8.78 24.13 12.41
N VAL A 112 9.99 24.43 11.93
CA VAL A 112 10.38 24.20 10.53
C VAL A 112 10.47 22.70 10.23
N ILE A 113 11.08 21.92 11.14
CA ILE A 113 11.19 20.46 10.99
C ILE A 113 9.78 19.83 10.99
N ALA A 114 8.93 20.20 11.96
CA ALA A 114 7.54 19.73 12.00
C ALA A 114 6.75 20.11 10.74
N ALA A 115 6.85 21.36 10.27
CA ALA A 115 6.17 21.80 9.06
C ALA A 115 6.66 21.04 7.82
N SER A 116 7.96 20.78 7.71
CA SER A 116 8.51 20.02 6.57
C SER A 116 8.02 18.57 6.52
N ALA A 117 7.89 17.89 7.68
CA ALA A 117 7.33 16.54 7.75
C ALA A 117 5.85 16.52 7.33
N VAL A 118 5.04 17.46 7.84
CA VAL A 118 3.63 17.58 7.47
C VAL A 118 3.46 17.89 5.98
N ILE A 119 4.27 18.80 5.42
CA ILE A 119 4.26 19.12 3.99
C ILE A 119 4.61 17.88 3.16
N TYR A 120 5.61 17.10 3.60
CA TYR A 120 6.00 15.85 2.95
C TYR A 120 4.84 14.84 2.91
N ASP A 121 4.18 14.59 4.04
CA ASP A 121 3.06 13.65 4.14
C ASP A 121 1.85 14.12 3.30
N LEU A 122 1.53 15.42 3.34
CA LEU A 122 0.48 16.00 2.51
C LEU A 122 0.80 15.94 1.01
N LEU A 123 2.06 16.14 0.62
CA LEU A 123 2.49 16.06 -0.77
C LEU A 123 2.44 14.61 -1.27
N MET A 124 2.86 13.64 -0.45
CA MET A 124 2.66 12.21 -0.70
C MET A 124 1.18 11.89 -0.96
N LEU A 125 0.29 12.30 -0.05
CA LEU A 125 -1.15 12.10 -0.21
C LEU A 125 -1.69 12.78 -1.46
N GLY A 126 -1.25 14.01 -1.73
CA GLY A 126 -1.63 14.80 -2.89
C GLY A 126 -1.28 14.12 -4.20
N ILE A 127 -0.04 13.62 -4.34
CA ILE A 127 0.41 12.91 -5.55
C ILE A 127 -0.42 11.64 -5.77
N PHE A 128 -0.59 10.81 -4.74
CA PHE A 128 -1.31 9.55 -4.93
C PHE A 128 -2.81 9.74 -5.19
N LYS A 129 -3.42 10.77 -4.61
CA LYS A 129 -4.86 11.03 -4.76
C LYS A 129 -5.19 11.82 -6.02
N TYR A 130 -4.32 12.72 -6.45
CA TYR A 130 -4.59 13.65 -7.56
C TYR A 130 -3.69 13.44 -8.78
N SER A 131 -2.82 12.42 -8.80
CA SER A 131 -1.96 12.11 -9.96
C SER A 131 -2.74 12.01 -11.28
N GLY A 132 -3.89 11.33 -11.30
CA GLY A 132 -4.75 11.26 -12.48
C GLY A 132 -5.24 12.62 -12.94
N PHE A 133 -5.77 13.43 -12.01
CA PHE A 133 -6.23 14.80 -12.29
C PHE A 133 -5.08 15.71 -12.78
N VAL A 134 -3.90 15.62 -12.17
CA VAL A 134 -2.72 16.41 -12.59
C VAL A 134 -2.27 16.00 -13.99
N ALA A 135 -2.22 14.69 -14.28
CA ALA A 135 -1.86 14.20 -15.61
C ALA A 135 -2.85 14.65 -16.69
N GLU A 136 -4.15 14.62 -16.41
CA GLU A 136 -5.20 15.13 -17.30
C GLU A 136 -5.06 16.64 -17.58
N ASN A 137 -4.76 17.45 -16.55
CA ASN A 137 -4.57 18.89 -16.72
C ASN A 137 -3.30 19.22 -17.52
N ILE A 138 -2.20 18.49 -17.30
CA ILE A 138 -0.96 18.67 -18.08
C ILE A 138 -1.20 18.28 -19.55
N ASN A 139 -1.89 17.17 -19.81
CA ASN A 139 -2.24 16.76 -21.17
C ASN A 139 -3.16 17.79 -21.86
N ALA A 140 -4.11 18.37 -21.13
CA ALA A 140 -5.00 19.41 -21.65
C ALA A 140 -4.27 20.72 -21.96
N PHE A 141 -3.30 21.12 -21.13
CA PHE A 141 -2.58 22.39 -21.29
C PHE A 141 -1.43 22.32 -22.30
N PHE A 142 -0.73 21.18 -22.37
CA PHE A 142 0.42 21.00 -23.25
C PHE A 142 0.11 20.18 -24.52
N SER A 143 -1.12 19.70 -24.70
CA SER A 143 -1.51 18.80 -25.81
C SER A 143 -0.62 17.55 -25.92
N LEU A 144 0.01 17.14 -24.81
CA LEU A 144 0.74 15.88 -24.75
C LEU A 144 -0.26 14.74 -24.49
N SER A 145 0.02 13.57 -25.06
CA SER A 145 -0.74 12.33 -24.84
C SER A 145 0.00 11.45 -23.84
N LEU A 146 0.26 11.97 -22.63
CA LEU A 146 0.85 11.14 -21.59
C LEU A 146 -0.17 10.11 -21.10
N PRO A 147 0.21 8.83 -20.96
CA PRO A 147 -0.67 7.82 -20.42
C PRO A 147 -1.07 8.17 -18.99
N VAL A 148 -2.38 8.36 -18.76
CA VAL A 148 -2.93 8.67 -17.43
C VAL A 148 -2.67 7.48 -16.51
N PRO A 149 -1.88 7.64 -15.43
CA PRO A 149 -1.61 6.55 -14.52
C PRO A 149 -2.89 6.17 -13.76
N ASP A 150 -3.46 4.99 -14.02
CA ASP A 150 -4.50 4.38 -13.16
C ASP A 150 -3.85 3.84 -11.88
N ILE A 151 -3.37 4.77 -11.04
CA ILE A 151 -2.75 4.47 -9.76
C ILE A 151 -3.89 4.13 -8.81
N ARG A 152 -4.12 2.83 -8.61
CA ARG A 152 -4.97 2.37 -7.51
C ARG A 152 -4.38 2.92 -6.21
N LEU A 153 -5.21 3.66 -5.47
CA LEU A 153 -4.83 4.20 -4.18
C LEU A 153 -4.22 3.08 -3.31
N PRO A 154 -3.02 3.27 -2.77
CA PRO A 154 -2.47 2.37 -1.79
C PRO A 154 -3.47 2.28 -0.64
N ILE A 155 -3.88 1.07 -0.33
CA ILE A 155 -4.61 0.80 0.90
C ILE A 155 -3.67 1.24 2.03
N GLY A 156 -4.05 2.27 2.78
CA GLY A 156 -3.30 2.68 3.96
C GLY A 156 -2.68 4.08 3.96
N ILE A 157 -2.53 4.82 2.84
CA ILE A 157 -1.83 6.13 2.89
C ILE A 157 -2.46 7.07 3.92
N SER A 158 -3.79 7.14 3.93
CA SER A 158 -4.53 7.97 4.88
C SER A 158 -4.40 7.54 6.35
N PHE A 159 -3.81 6.39 6.65
CA PHE A 159 -3.60 5.90 8.02
C PHE A 159 -2.19 6.18 8.54
N TYR A 160 -1.19 6.33 7.66
CA TYR A 160 0.20 6.55 8.06
C TYR A 160 0.74 7.95 7.72
N THR A 161 0.00 8.72 6.93
CA THR A 161 0.12 10.19 6.77
C THR A 161 -0.92 10.85 7.65
#